data_AF-A0A1L8EAJ3-F1
#
_entry.id   AF-A0A1L8EAJ3-F1
#
_cell.length_a   1.000
_cell.length_b   1.000
_cell.length_c   1.000
_cell.angle_alpha   90.00
_cell.angle_beta   90.00
_cell.angle_gamma   90.00
#
_symmetry.space_group_name_H-M   'P 1'
#
loop_
_entity.id
_entity.type
_entity.pdbx_description
1 polymer ?
#
loop_
_entity_poly.entity_id
_entity_poly.type
_entity_poly.pdbx_seq_one_letter_code
_entity_poly.pdbx_strand_id
1 'polypeptide(L)'
;MFKSSAIFLIISVILHHSPAIRSEDGFLSISSPADQDIQEAKEFSDAIIGTVQQYIQYQLPPQGKAEGEEILKHIQQGLTNCDSLLQSVVNIWEYKQCASALRRDAMSSLALLQEKYRPYSASSATRATLFW
;
A
#
# COMPACT_ATOMS: atom_id res chain seq x y z
N MET A 1 -53.37 -7.97 54.04
CA MET A 1 -52.32 -6.98 54.36
C MET A 1 -51.29 -7.05 53.24
N PHE A 2 -50.99 -6.08 52.38
CA PHE A 2 -51.26 -4.65 52.15
C PHE A 2 -51.24 -4.48 50.59
N LYS A 3 -52.26 -3.86 49.96
CA LYS A 3 -52.30 -2.49 49.40
C LYS A 3 -51.38 -2.28 48.16
N SER A 4 -51.95 -2.09 46.96
CA SER A 4 -52.31 -0.80 46.29
C SER A 4 -51.25 -0.43 45.23
N SER A 5 -51.58 -0.47 43.94
CA SER A 5 -52.20 0.58 43.10
C SER A 5 -51.24 1.68 42.63
N ALA A 6 -51.05 1.70 41.30
CA ALA A 6 -50.98 2.84 40.37
C ALA A 6 -50.03 4.01 40.66
N ILE A 7 -49.10 4.31 39.73
CA ILE A 7 -48.63 5.68 39.46
C ILE A 7 -48.33 5.88 37.95
N PHE A 8 -49.20 6.71 37.35
CA PHE A 8 -48.99 7.82 36.40
C PHE A 8 -48.07 7.69 35.16
N LEU A 9 -48.76 7.70 34.00
CA LEU A 9 -48.37 8.40 32.78
C LEU A 9 -48.13 9.89 33.07
N ILE A 10 -46.95 10.42 32.67
CA ILE A 10 -46.77 11.85 32.42
C ILE A 10 -46.11 12.01 31.05
N ILE A 11 -46.93 12.43 30.10
CA ILE A 11 -46.53 13.03 28.82
C ILE A 11 -45.89 14.38 29.16
N SER A 12 -44.63 14.57 28.81
CA SER A 12 -44.01 15.90 28.77
C SER A 12 -43.55 16.17 27.34
N VAL A 13 -44.46 16.76 26.58
CA VAL A 13 -44.14 17.59 25.42
C VAL A 13 -43.35 18.78 25.94
N ILE A 14 -42.06 18.85 25.63
CA ILE A 14 -41.30 20.08 25.76
C ILE A 14 -40.70 20.39 24.39
N LEU A 15 -41.37 21.33 23.71
CA LEU A 15 -40.78 22.14 22.65
C LEU A 15 -39.49 22.76 23.19
N HIS A 16 -38.34 22.33 22.67
CA HIS A 16 -37.16 23.17 22.64
C HIS A 16 -36.83 23.44 21.18
N HIS A 17 -36.86 24.72 20.83
CA HIS A 17 -36.32 25.26 19.60
C HIS A 17 -34.85 24.85 19.49
N SER A 18 -34.55 23.90 18.60
CA SER A 18 -33.18 23.72 18.10
C SER A 18 -32.92 24.83 17.08
N PRO A 19 -32.00 25.78 17.31
CA PRO A 19 -31.41 26.47 16.18
C PRO A 19 -30.62 25.42 15.40
N ALA A 20 -31.12 25.09 14.21
CA ALA A 20 -30.35 24.38 13.21
C ALA A 20 -29.17 25.27 12.81
N ILE A 21 -28.07 25.17 13.55
CA ILE A 21 -26.76 25.58 13.05
C ILE A 21 -26.40 24.51 12.02
N ARG A 22 -26.88 24.75 10.81
CA ARG A 22 -26.40 24.09 9.61
C ARG A 22 -24.99 24.65 9.38
N SER A 23 -24.00 24.09 10.07
CA SER A 23 -22.62 24.18 9.60
C SER A 23 -22.56 23.36 8.32
N GLU A 24 -22.87 24.00 7.19
CA GLU A 24 -22.27 23.61 5.92
C GLU A 24 -20.80 23.97 6.01
N ASP A 25 -20.05 23.22 6.82
CA ASP A 25 -18.63 23.03 6.58
C ASP A 25 -18.58 22.17 5.32
N GLY A 26 -18.71 22.86 4.18
CA GLY A 26 -18.12 22.41 2.94
C GLY A 26 -16.64 22.23 3.23
N PHE A 27 -16.29 21.01 3.64
CA PHE A 27 -14.94 20.53 3.74
C PHE A 27 -14.40 20.46 2.31
N LEU A 28 -14.10 21.62 1.73
CA LEU A 28 -13.13 21.72 0.66
C LEU A 28 -11.84 21.24 1.29
N SER A 29 -11.60 19.93 1.16
CA SER A 29 -10.29 19.34 1.35
C SER A 29 -9.41 19.94 0.27
N ILE A 30 -8.92 21.15 0.52
CA ILE A 30 -7.81 21.73 -0.21
C ILE A 30 -6.63 20.87 0.22
N SER A 31 -6.42 19.75 -0.49
CA SER A 31 -5.19 18.99 -0.33
C SER A 31 -4.06 19.96 -0.66
N SER A 32 -3.19 20.19 0.32
CA SER A 32 -1.99 20.99 0.09
C SER A 32 -1.19 20.29 -1.02
N PRO A 33 -0.43 21.01 -1.88
CA PRO A 33 0.52 20.38 -2.79
C PRO A 33 1.43 19.37 -2.07
N ALA A 34 1.77 19.65 -0.81
CA ALA A 34 2.47 18.73 0.09
C ALA A 34 1.75 17.39 0.30
N ASP A 35 0.42 17.42 0.50
CA ASP A 35 -0.39 16.22 0.72
C ASP A 35 -0.52 15.42 -0.58
N GLN A 36 -0.56 16.11 -1.73
CA GLN A 36 -0.56 15.47 -3.05
C GLN A 36 0.77 14.75 -3.31
N ASP A 37 1.90 15.39 -3.05
CA ASP A 37 3.20 14.75 -3.26
C ASP A 37 3.41 13.52 -2.34
N ILE A 38 2.91 13.58 -1.10
CA ILE A 38 2.92 12.43 -0.17
C ILE A 38 2.01 11.32 -0.68
N GLN A 39 0.84 11.66 -1.23
CA GLN A 39 -0.09 10.69 -1.81
C GLN A 39 0.51 10.00 -3.04
N GLU A 40 1.11 10.76 -3.96
CA GLU A 40 1.82 10.20 -5.12
C GLU A 40 2.96 9.27 -4.70
N ALA A 41 3.68 9.61 -3.63
CA ALA A 41 4.74 8.77 -3.09
C ALA A 41 4.19 7.42 -2.59
N LYS A 42 3.05 7.41 -1.90
CA LYS A 42 2.39 6.17 -1.48
C LYS A 42 1.91 5.34 -2.66
N GLU A 43 1.29 5.99 -3.65
CA GLU A 43 0.86 5.33 -4.89
C GLU A 43 2.03 4.70 -5.65
N PHE A 44 3.21 5.33 -5.62
CA PHE A 44 4.43 4.74 -6.18
C PHE A 44 4.82 3.45 -5.48
N SER A 45 4.72 3.39 -4.15
CA SER A 45 4.98 2.16 -3.37
C SER A 45 3.95 1.08 -3.67
N ASP A 46 2.67 1.42 -3.77
CA ASP A 46 1.62 0.47 -4.15
C ASP A 46 1.86 -0.08 -5.56
N ALA A 47 2.32 0.76 -6.51
CA ALA A 47 2.68 0.33 -7.85
C ALA A 47 3.86 -0.66 -7.86
N ILE A 48 4.85 -0.47 -6.97
CA ILE A 48 5.96 -1.42 -6.79
C ILE A 48 5.43 -2.76 -6.31
N ILE A 49 4.58 -2.76 -5.28
CA ILE A 49 3.97 -3.98 -4.73
C ILE A 49 3.15 -4.71 -5.81
N GLY A 50 2.32 -3.98 -6.55
CA GLY A 50 1.53 -4.54 -7.64
C GLY A 50 2.40 -5.17 -8.72
N THR A 51 3.51 -4.51 -9.09
CA THR A 51 4.47 -5.04 -10.08
C THR A 51 5.11 -6.35 -9.60
N VAL A 52 5.54 -6.41 -8.34
CA VAL A 52 6.14 -7.60 -7.72
C VAL A 52 5.13 -8.75 -7.69
N GLN A 53 3.90 -8.49 -7.24
CA GLN A 53 2.82 -9.48 -7.19
C GLN A 53 2.51 -10.04 -8.57
N GLN A 54 2.39 -9.18 -9.60
CA GLN A 54 2.15 -9.62 -10.96
C GLN A 54 3.29 -10.51 -11.48
N TYR A 55 4.55 -10.14 -11.20
CA TYR A 55 5.68 -10.96 -11.57
C TYR A 55 5.63 -12.35 -10.92
N ILE A 56 5.34 -12.42 -9.61
CA ILE A 56 5.21 -13.69 -8.88
C ILE A 56 4.06 -14.54 -9.45
N GLN A 57 2.92 -13.92 -9.76
CA GLN A 57 1.76 -14.65 -10.25
C GLN A 57 1.95 -15.21 -11.65
N TYR A 58 2.51 -14.41 -12.56
CA TYR A 58 2.51 -14.69 -14.00
C TYR A 58 3.87 -15.11 -14.56
N GLN A 59 4.98 -14.62 -14.00
CA GLN A 59 6.33 -14.92 -14.53
C GLN A 59 7.00 -16.07 -13.80
N LEU A 60 6.76 -16.22 -12.49
CA LEU A 60 7.33 -17.34 -11.72
C LEU A 60 6.56 -18.64 -11.93
N PRO A 61 7.27 -19.78 -12.05
CA PRO A 61 6.64 -21.09 -12.02
C PRO A 61 6.13 -21.40 -10.59
N PRO A 62 5.18 -22.34 -10.42
CA PRO A 62 4.58 -22.66 -9.12
C PRO A 62 5.59 -22.96 -8.01
N GLN A 63 6.71 -23.60 -8.35
CA GLN A 63 7.78 -23.97 -7.42
C GLN A 63 8.51 -22.75 -6.83
N GLY A 64 8.58 -21.64 -7.58
CA GLY A 64 9.23 -20.40 -7.15
C GLY A 64 8.28 -19.44 -6.45
N LYS A 65 6.96 -19.69 -6.42
CA LYS A 65 6.00 -18.74 -5.86
C LYS A 65 6.21 -18.50 -4.36
N ALA A 66 6.48 -19.55 -3.58
CA ALA A 66 6.70 -19.40 -2.14
C ALA A 66 7.92 -18.51 -1.82
N GLU A 67 9.05 -18.73 -2.50
CA GLU A 67 10.24 -17.86 -2.36
C GLU A 67 9.95 -16.44 -2.89
N GLY A 68 9.14 -16.30 -3.94
CA GLY A 68 8.68 -15.01 -4.45
C GLY A 68 7.85 -14.23 -3.44
N GLU A 69 6.93 -14.89 -2.72
CA GLU A 69 6.13 -14.27 -1.65
C GLU A 69 7.00 -13.81 -0.47
N GLU A 70 8.09 -14.49 -0.16
CA GLU A 70 9.06 -14.02 0.84
C GLU A 70 9.80 -12.76 0.38
N ILE A 71 10.15 -12.67 -0.91
CA ILE A 71 10.68 -11.42 -1.50
C ILE A 71 9.64 -10.30 -1.38
N LEU A 72 8.36 -10.57 -1.69
CA LEU A 72 7.29 -9.59 -1.56
C LEU A 72 7.17 -9.07 -0.13
N LYS A 73 7.18 -9.95 0.88
CA LYS A 73 7.14 -9.55 2.29
C LYS A 73 8.33 -8.66 2.66
N HIS A 74 9.53 -9.01 2.22
CA HIS A 74 10.72 -8.21 2.50
C HIS A 74 10.63 -6.80 1.88
N ILE A 75 10.09 -6.70 0.66
CA ILE A 75 9.87 -5.41 0.01
C ILE A 75 8.79 -4.59 0.71
N GLN A 76 7.68 -5.20 1.14
CA GLN A 76 6.66 -4.53 1.93
C GLN A 76 7.24 -3.92 3.21
N GLN A 77 8.04 -4.70 3.94
CA GLN A 77 8.75 -4.23 5.14
C GLN A 77 9.73 -3.10 4.81
N GLY A 78 10.51 -3.23 3.73
CA GLY A 78 11.43 -2.20 3.27
C GLY A 78 10.71 -0.88 2.93
N LEU A 79 9.58 -0.95 2.23
CA LEU A 79 8.78 0.23 1.89
C LEU A 79 8.19 0.90 3.13
N THR A 80 7.70 0.11 4.10
CA THR A 80 7.27 0.65 5.41
C THR A 80 8.41 1.35 6.14
N ASN A 81 9.66 0.87 6.02
CA ASN A 81 10.81 1.56 6.58
C ASN A 81 11.09 2.89 5.84
N CYS A 82 10.93 2.92 4.51
CA CYS A 82 11.03 4.15 3.73
C CYS A 82 9.94 5.17 4.12
N ASP A 83 8.75 4.74 4.56
CA ASP A 83 7.64 5.66 4.94
C ASP A 83 8.02 6.62 6.09
N SER A 84 9.04 6.29 6.89
CA SER A 84 9.60 7.23 7.87
C SER A 84 10.11 8.54 7.24
N LEU A 85 10.47 8.51 5.96
CA LEU A 85 10.92 9.68 5.19
C LEU A 85 9.74 10.57 4.75
N LEU A 86 8.51 10.08 4.74
CA LEU A 86 7.33 10.85 4.33
C LEU A 86 6.85 11.86 5.39
N GLN A 87 7.56 11.99 6.52
CA GLN A 87 7.22 12.96 7.58
C GLN A 87 7.43 14.43 7.16
N SER A 88 8.14 14.68 6.07
CA SER A 88 8.36 16.02 5.53
C SER A 88 8.43 15.99 4.00
N VAL A 89 7.81 16.97 3.35
CA VAL A 89 7.82 17.14 1.88
C VAL A 89 9.25 17.23 1.33
N VAL A 90 10.18 17.74 2.13
CA VAL A 90 11.60 17.88 1.76
C VAL A 90 12.24 16.53 1.45
N ASN A 91 11.73 15.45 2.04
CA ASN A 91 12.32 14.11 1.97
C ASN A 91 11.66 13.19 0.92
N ILE A 92 10.76 13.72 0.09
CA ILE A 92 10.03 12.92 -0.92
C ILE A 92 10.98 12.37 -1.98
N TRP A 93 12.05 13.11 -2.30
CA TRP A 93 13.06 12.61 -3.22
C TRP A 93 13.81 11.40 -2.63
N GLU A 94 14.24 11.50 -1.38
CA GLU A 94 14.89 10.44 -0.61
C GLU A 94 13.99 9.21 -0.50
N TYR A 95 12.69 9.42 -0.27
CA TYR A 95 11.69 8.37 -0.30
C TYR A 95 11.66 7.66 -1.66
N LYS A 96 11.54 8.42 -2.76
CA LYS A 96 11.50 7.86 -4.13
C LYS A 96 12.79 7.11 -4.46
N GLN A 97 13.94 7.54 -3.97
CA GLN A 97 15.22 6.80 -4.10
C GLN A 97 15.21 5.48 -3.30
N CYS A 98 14.74 5.53 -2.05
CA CYS A 98 14.61 4.36 -1.17
C CYS A 98 13.70 3.29 -1.81
N ALA A 99 12.48 3.68 -2.20
CA ALA A 99 11.52 2.81 -2.86
C ALA A 99 12.03 2.30 -4.23
N SER A 100 12.73 3.13 -5.00
CA SER A 100 13.33 2.72 -6.28
C SER A 100 14.46 1.70 -6.11
N ALA A 101 15.27 1.81 -5.05
CA ALA A 101 16.29 0.81 -4.72
C ALA A 101 15.63 -0.54 -4.41
N LEU A 102 14.64 -0.54 -3.52
CA LEU A 102 13.87 -1.75 -3.19
C LEU A 102 13.24 -2.41 -4.42
N ARG A 103 12.65 -1.61 -5.32
CA ARG A 103 12.12 -2.14 -6.59
C ARG A 103 13.19 -2.84 -7.43
N ARG A 104 14.38 -2.25 -7.56
CA ARG A 104 15.50 -2.85 -8.33
C ARG A 104 15.94 -4.17 -7.70
N ASP A 105 16.10 -4.19 -6.38
CA ASP A 105 16.53 -5.38 -5.64
C ASP A 105 15.48 -6.50 -5.72
N ALA A 106 14.20 -6.15 -5.62
CA ALA A 106 13.08 -7.07 -5.81
C ALA A 106 13.12 -7.72 -7.18
N MET A 107 13.21 -6.90 -8.24
CA MET A 107 13.21 -7.40 -9.62
C MET A 107 14.44 -8.26 -9.92
N SER A 108 15.61 -7.87 -9.40
CA SER A 108 16.83 -8.68 -9.52
C SER A 108 16.68 -10.03 -8.84
N SER A 109 16.15 -10.05 -7.61
CA SER A 109 15.93 -11.28 -6.85
C SER A 109 14.91 -12.20 -7.53
N LEU A 110 13.82 -11.64 -8.06
CA LEU A 110 12.82 -12.41 -8.80
C LEU A 110 13.35 -12.95 -10.14
N ALA A 111 14.23 -12.20 -10.81
CA ALA A 111 14.87 -12.67 -12.04
C ALA A 111 15.80 -13.87 -11.78
N LEU A 112 16.62 -13.80 -10.72
CA LEU A 112 17.44 -14.93 -10.27
C LEU A 112 16.58 -16.13 -9.87
N LEU A 113 15.44 -15.86 -9.23
CA LEU A 113 14.48 -16.90 -8.85
C LEU A 113 13.85 -17.56 -10.08
N GLN A 114 13.50 -16.76 -11.09
CA GLN A 114 13.01 -17.27 -12.37
C GLN A 114 14.07 -18.16 -13.04
N GLU A 115 15.34 -17.72 -13.07
CA GLU A 115 16.44 -18.51 -13.64
C GLU A 115 16.64 -19.84 -12.89
N LYS A 116 16.59 -19.81 -11.55
CA LYS A 116 16.69 -21.01 -10.70
C LYS A 116 15.62 -22.06 -11.01
N TYR A 117 14.37 -21.64 -11.23
CA TYR A 117 13.24 -22.56 -11.45
C TYR A 117 12.88 -22.77 -12.93
N ARG A 118 13.39 -21.96 -13.84
CA ARG A 118 13.30 -22.13 -15.30
C ARG A 118 14.69 -21.98 -15.96
N PRO A 119 15.67 -22.84 -15.63
CA PRO A 119 17.02 -22.73 -16.19
C PRO A 119 17.05 -22.95 -17.72
N TYR A 120 16.01 -23.54 -18.30
CA TYR A 120 15.94 -23.93 -19.72
C TYR A 120 15.06 -23.02 -20.58
N SER A 121 14.57 -21.86 -20.08
CA SER A 121 13.85 -20.90 -20.95
C SER A 121 14.78 -20.06 -21.84
N ALA A 122 16.11 -20.19 -21.67
CA ALA A 122 17.05 -19.82 -22.71
C ALA A 122 17.16 -21.00 -23.68
N SER A 123 16.47 -20.94 -24.82
CA SER A 123 16.87 -21.73 -25.98
C SER A 123 18.38 -21.62 -26.16
N SER A 124 19.04 -22.76 -26.22
CA SER A 124 20.49 -22.91 -26.37
C SER A 124 20.94 -22.49 -27.77
N ALA A 125 20.84 -21.20 -28.07
CA ALA A 125 21.46 -20.57 -29.22
C ALA A 125 21.87 -19.17 -28.78
N THR A 126 23.14 -18.80 -28.96
CA THR A 126 23.72 -17.49 -28.62
C THR A 126 24.26 -17.31 -27.19
N ARG A 127 24.99 -18.30 -26.66
CA ARG A 127 26.29 -17.94 -26.06
C ARG A 127 27.27 -17.78 -27.20
N ALA A 128 27.16 -16.66 -27.92
CA ALA A 128 28.20 -16.23 -28.84
C ALA A 128 29.43 -15.94 -27.97
N THR A 129 30.39 -16.87 -27.97
CA THR A 129 31.74 -16.62 -27.50
C THR A 129 32.33 -15.53 -28.39
N LEU A 130 32.21 -14.27 -27.96
CA LEU A 130 32.98 -13.15 -28.52
C LEU A 130 34.42 -13.29 -28.00
N PHE A 131 35.19 -14.14 -28.66
CA PHE A 131 36.64 -14.04 -28.72
C PHE A 131 37.01 -13.43 -30.07
N TRP A 132 37.16 -12.11 -30.13
CA TRP A 132 38.01 -11.39 -31.09
C TRP A 132 38.45 -10.09 -30.43
#